data_AF-A0A069AFA4-F1
#
_entry.id   AF-A0A069AFA4-F1
#
_cell.length_a   1.000
_cell.length_b   1.000
_cell.length_c   1.000
_cell.angle_alpha   90.00
_cell.angle_beta   90.00
_cell.angle_gamma   90.00
#
_symmetry.space_group_name_H-M   'P 1'
#
loop_
_entity.id
_entity.type
_entity.pdbx_description
1 polymer ?
#
loop_
_entity_poly.entity_id
_entity_poly.type
_entity_poly.pdbx_seq_one_letter_code
_entity_poly.pdbx_strand_id
1 'polypeptide(L)' 'MLTNDAFIASYTHRNLFIKYRKIFIELARRTDSIKESFNRIIEEIAIIRGDDNNVF' A
#
# COMPACT_ATOMS: atom_id res chain seq x y z
N MET A 1 -2.36 7.65 10.83
CA MET A 1 -2.15 6.37 11.56
C MET A 1 -1.03 5.62 10.88
N LEU A 2 -0.13 4.97 11.63
CA LEU A 2 0.89 4.07 11.07
C LEU A 2 0.37 2.64 11.22
N THR A 3 0.40 1.85 10.16
CA THR A 3 -0.02 0.45 10.18
C THR A 3 0.77 -0.37 9.16
N ASN A 4 1.00 -1.64 9.46
CA ASN A 4 1.53 -2.62 8.52
C ASN A 4 0.43 -3.56 7.99
N ASP A 5 -0.81 -3.36 8.43
CA ASP A 5 -1.96 -4.18 8.06
C ASP A 5 -2.73 -3.54 6.89
N ALA A 6 -2.75 -4.25 5.77
CA ALA A 6 -3.46 -3.86 4.55
C ALA A 6 -4.98 -3.74 4.74
N PHE A 7 -5.57 -4.55 5.62
CA PHE A 7 -7.00 -4.54 5.88
C PHE A 7 -7.40 -3.24 6.56
N ILE A 8 -6.70 -2.84 7.61
CA ILE A 8 -6.93 -1.58 8.30
C ILE A 8 -6.68 -0.39 7.36
N ALA A 9 -5.60 -0.45 6.57
CA ALA A 9 -5.26 0.58 5.58
C ALA A 9 -6.37 0.77 4.52
N SER A 10 -7.07 -0.30 4.13
CA SER A 10 -8.14 -0.26 3.12
C SER A 10 -9.39 0.56 3.53
N TYR A 11 -9.57 0.79 4.83
CA TYR A 11 -10.66 1.63 5.35
C TYR A 11 -10.35 3.13 5.27
N THR A 12 -9.10 3.51 5.03
CA THR A 12 -8.72 4.92 5.03
C THR A 12 -8.95 5.57 3.67
N HIS A 13 -9.20 6.88 3.69
CA HIS A 13 -9.38 7.67 2.46
C HIS A 13 -8.07 7.88 1.70
N ARG A 14 -6.93 7.81 2.38
CA ARG A 14 -5.62 8.04 1.79
C ARG A 14 -4.56 7.19 2.50
N ASN A 15 -3.84 6.41 1.73
CA ASN A 15 -2.72 5.59 2.17
C ASN A 15 -1.44 6.13 1.56
N LEU A 16 -0.40 6.28 2.39
CA LEU A 16 0.91 6.75 1.99
C LEU A 16 1.94 5.68 2.27
N PHE A 17 2.56 5.14 1.22
CA PHE A 17 3.62 4.16 1.33
C PHE A 17 4.96 4.89 1.33
N ILE A 18 5.78 4.59 2.34
CA ILE A 18 7.08 5.23 2.53
C ILE A 18 8.15 4.15 2.44
N LYS A 19 9.10 4.31 1.51
CA LYS A 19 10.32 3.48 1.37
C LYS A 19 11.53 4.40 1.44
N TYR A 20 12.56 4.03 2.20
CA TYR A 20 13.81 4.81 2.36
C TYR A 20 13.60 6.30 2.71
N ARG A 21 12.66 6.59 3.63
CA ARG A 21 12.31 7.97 4.07
C ARG A 21 11.74 8.86 2.95
N LYS A 22 11.35 8.28 1.82
CA LYS A 22 10.66 8.97 0.73
C LYS A 22 9.27 8.38 0.55
N ILE A 23 8.34 9.22 0.11
CA ILE A 23 7.04 8.75 -0.36
C ILE A 23 7.32 7.94 -1.63
N PHE A 24 6.93 6.67 -1.59
CA PHE A 24 7.03 5.77 -2.72
C PHE A 24 5.74 5.88 -3.54
N ILE A 25 4.60 5.68 -2.90
CA ILE A 25 3.28 5.64 -3.56
C ILE A 25 2.23 6.26 -2.64
N GLU A 26 1.24 6.91 -3.25
CA GLU A 26 0.04 7.39 -2.57
C GLU A 26 -1.20 6.76 -3.22
N LEU A 27 -2.05 6.14 -2.41
CA LEU A 27 -3.36 5.63 -2.85
C LEU A 27 -4.46 6.48 -2.20
N ALA A 28 -5.25 7.16 -3.02
CA ALA A 28 -6.43 7.89 -2.57
C ALA A 28 -7.71 7.15 -2.98
N ARG A 29 -8.55 6.86 -1.99
CA ARG A 29 -9.83 6.19 -2.19
C ARG A 29 -10.88 7.21 -2.62
N ARG A 30 -11.44 7.05 -3.82
CA ARG A 30 -12.48 7.94 -4.35
C ARG A 30 -13.85 7.30 -4.24
N THR A 31 -14.20 6.45 -5.20
CA THR A 31 -15.45 5.69 -5.24
C THR A 31 -15.21 4.19 -5.08
N ASP A 32 -13.97 3.82 -4.75
CA ASP A 32 -13.54 2.43 -4.69
C ASP A 32 -14.20 1.72 -3.50
N SER A 33 -14.62 0.48 -3.75
CA SER A 33 -15.04 -0.43 -2.69
C SER A 33 -13.87 -0.74 -1.76
N ILE A 34 -14.19 -1.20 -0.54
CA ILE A 34 -13.16 -1.65 0.43
C ILE A 34 -12.32 -2.77 -0.19
N LYS A 35 -12.95 -3.70 -0.93
CA LYS A 35 -12.27 -4.82 -1.59
C LYS A 35 -11.27 -4.34 -2.65
N GLU A 36 -11.65 -3.38 -3.48
CA GLU A 36 -10.72 -2.81 -4.47
C GLU A 36 -9.57 -2.08 -3.81
N SER A 37 -9.87 -1.31 -2.75
CA SER A 37 -8.84 -0.60 -1.98
C SER A 37 -7.85 -1.58 -1.33
N PHE A 38 -8.36 -2.67 -0.76
CA PHE A 38 -7.57 -3.73 -0.17
C PHE A 38 -6.68 -4.41 -1.21
N ASN A 39 -7.25 -4.80 -2.37
CA ASN A 39 -6.49 -5.46 -3.43
C ASN A 39 -5.34 -4.58 -3.94
N ARG A 40 -5.58 -3.28 -4.18
CA ARG A 40 -4.53 -2.34 -4.57
C ARG A 40 -3.42 -2.26 -3.53
N ILE A 41 -3.77 -2.19 -2.25
CA ILE A 41 -2.77 -2.15 -1.16
C ILE A 41 -1.92 -3.44 -1.14
N ILE A 42 -2.53 -4.61 -1.33
CA ILE A 42 -1.81 -5.88 -1.39
C ILE A 42 -0.85 -5.93 -2.58
N GLU A 43 -1.27 -5.47 -3.76
CA GLU A 43 -0.42 -5.38 -4.95
C GLU A 43 0.79 -4.48 -4.72
N GLU A 44 0.60 -3.28 -4.14
CA GLU A 44 1.71 -2.38 -3.85
C GLU A 44 2.69 -2.95 -2.82
N ILE A 45 2.18 -3.59 -1.76
CA ILE A 45 3.04 -4.28 -0.78
C ILE A 45 3.82 -5.42 -1.45
N ALA A 46 3.20 -6.17 -2.35
CA ALA A 46 3.86 -7.24 -3.09
C ALA A 46 4.97 -6.71 -4.01
N ILE A 47 4.76 -5.57 -4.67
CA ILE A 47 5.79 -4.90 -5.47
C ILE A 47 6.95 -4.44 -4.58
N ILE A 48 6.65 -3.77 -3.47
CA ILE A 48 7.67 -3.27 -2.54
C ILE A 48 8.53 -4.41 -1.97
N ARG A 49 7.90 -5.52 -1.59
CA ARG A 49 8.57 -6.72 -1.05
C ARG A 49 9.24 -7.58 -2.14
N GLY A 50 8.70 -7.58 -3.35
CA GLY A 50 9.24 -8.31 -4.50
C GLY A 50 10.48 -7.64 -5.08
N ASP A 51 10.55 -6.31 -5.05
CA ASP A 51 11.75 -5.52 -5.38
C ASP A 51 12.94 -5.81 -4.44
N ASP A 52 12.66 -6.26 -3.20
CA ASP A 52 13.70 -6.68 -2.26
C ASP A 52 14.27 -8.09 -2.59
N ASN A 53 13.68 -8.84 -3.54
CA ASN A 53 14.20 -10.13 -4.04
C ASN A 53 15.19 -9.98 -5.19
N ASN A 54 15.96 -8.88 -5.25
CA ASN A 54 17.15 -8.83 -6.10
C ASN A 54 18.27 -9.68 -5.44
N VAL A 55 18.07 -10.99 -5.46
CA VAL A 55 19.08 -12.02 -5.15
C VAL A 55 20.11 -11.99 -6.28
N PHE A 56 21.18 -11.24 -6.05
CA PHE A 56 22.46 -11.43 -6.72
C PHE A 56 23.20 -12.64 -6.14
#